data_AF-A0A9N9CBN2-F1
#
_entry.id   AF-A0A9N9CBN2-F1
#
_cell.length_a   1.000
_cell.length_b   1.000
_cell.length_c   1.000
_cell.angle_alpha   90.00
_cell.angle_beta   90.00
_cell.angle_gamma   90.00
#
_symmetry.space_group_name_H-M   'P 1'
#
loop_
_entity.id
_entity.type
_entity.pdbx_description
1 polymer ?
#
loop_
_entity_poly.entity_id
_entity_poly.type
_entity_poly.pdbx_seq_one_letter_code
_entity_poly.pdbx_strand_id
1 'polypeptide(L)'
;MNEAPLDILTIYEAVEDLPIGQHVLSITNIVCSPKMKYVATWSHRDKLVYRWLITEEKLKFDNHYIIDNSIDAKALIGISDENHIILSVEKNNLYNFGETVIKTGRSYQKPAQISIYSVENGILMEKRK
;
A
#
# COMPACT_ATOMS: atom_id res chain seq x y z
N MET A 1 35.90 -9.70 -26.02
CA MET A 1 35.17 -9.14 -24.87
C MET A 1 33.76 -8.92 -25.35
N ASN A 2 32.87 -9.88 -25.10
CA ASN A 2 31.47 -9.81 -25.53
C ASN A 2 30.64 -9.70 -24.25
N GLU A 3 30.10 -8.52 -23.99
CA GLU A 3 29.12 -8.32 -22.93
C GLU A 3 27.83 -9.04 -23.34
N ALA A 4 27.45 -10.06 -22.58
CA ALA A 4 26.16 -10.71 -22.74
C ALA A 4 25.06 -9.74 -22.26
N PRO A 5 23.90 -9.69 -22.94
CA PRO A 5 22.79 -8.89 -22.46
C PRO A 5 22.32 -9.45 -21.12
N LEU A 6 22.14 -8.56 -20.15
CA LEU A 6 21.57 -8.90 -18.85
C LEU A 6 20.10 -9.25 -19.06
N ASP A 7 19.83 -10.53 -19.33
CA ASP A 7 18.48 -11.09 -19.30
C ASP A 7 17.93 -10.90 -17.89
N ILE A 8 17.09 -9.87 -17.72
CA ILE A 8 16.25 -9.73 -16.53
C ILE A 8 15.18 -10.81 -16.65
N LEU A 9 15.55 -12.01 -16.21
CA LEU A 9 14.69 -13.16 -16.12
C LEU A 9 13.47 -12.76 -15.30
N THR A 10 12.32 -12.78 -15.96
CA THR A 10 11.02 -12.59 -15.33
C THR A 10 10.75 -13.79 -14.45
N ILE A 11 11.03 -13.68 -13.15
CA ILE A 11 10.70 -14.72 -12.17
C ILE A 11 9.20 -14.59 -11.87
N TYR A 12 8.37 -15.29 -12.64
CA TYR A 12 7.02 -15.72 -12.23
C TYR A 12 7.12 -17.06 -11.49
N GLU A 13 7.90 -17.11 -10.42
CA GLU A 13 7.83 -18.24 -9.48
C GLU A 13 6.85 -17.86 -8.39
N ALA A 14 5.86 -18.74 -8.18
CA ALA A 14 4.95 -18.65 -7.07
C ALA A 14 5.78 -18.51 -5.79
N VAL A 15 5.71 -17.34 -5.15
CA VAL A 15 6.47 -17.09 -3.92
C VAL A 15 5.77 -17.85 -2.80
N GLU A 16 6.17 -19.12 -2.63
CA GLU A 16 5.90 -19.88 -1.42
C GLU A 16 6.56 -19.15 -0.25
N ASP A 17 5.74 -18.78 0.74
CA ASP A 17 6.11 -18.24 2.05
C ASP A 17 7.05 -17.02 2.09
N LEU A 18 6.59 -15.87 1.58
CA LEU A 18 7.13 -14.60 2.09
C LEU A 18 6.89 -14.49 3.59
N PRO A 19 7.89 -14.10 4.40
CA PRO A 19 7.69 -13.81 5.81
C PRO A 19 6.55 -12.80 5.96
N ILE A 20 5.49 -13.20 6.66
CA ILE A 20 4.34 -12.33 6.90
C ILE A 20 4.83 -11.02 7.53
N GLY A 21 4.49 -9.89 6.91
CA GLY A 21 4.91 -8.57 7.37
C GLY A 21 6.23 -8.07 6.79
N GLN A 22 6.81 -8.72 5.79
CA GLN A 22 8.06 -8.24 5.19
C GLN A 22 7.84 -7.75 3.76
N HIS A 23 8.22 -6.50 3.50
CA HIS A 23 8.38 -6.02 2.14
C HIS A 23 9.59 -6.69 1.49
N VAL A 24 9.38 -7.25 0.29
CA VAL A 24 10.46 -7.76 -0.57
C VAL A 24 11.25 -6.65 -1.25
N LEU A 25 10.66 -5.46 -1.32
CA LEU A 25 11.22 -4.28 -1.98
C LEU A 25 11.29 -3.10 -0.99
N SER A 26 12.02 -2.04 -1.36
CA SER A 26 12.23 -0.89 -0.48
C SER A 26 10.93 -0.22 -0.07
N ILE A 27 10.78 0.01 1.24
CA ILE A 27 9.70 0.81 1.82
C ILE A 27 9.88 2.27 1.37
N THR A 28 8.85 2.85 0.77
CA THR A 28 8.86 4.25 0.31
C THR A 28 8.05 5.17 1.20
N ASN A 29 7.09 4.63 1.97
CA ASN A 29 6.26 5.42 2.88
C ASN A 29 6.02 4.69 4.20
N ILE A 30 6.03 5.45 5.29
CA ILE A 30 5.64 5.01 6.62
C ILE A 30 4.68 6.08 7.16
N VAL A 31 3.48 5.68 7.57
CA VAL A 31 2.46 6.58 8.11
C VAL A 31 1.88 6.03 9.40
N CYS A 32 1.52 6.91 10.32
CA CYS A 32 0.86 6.53 11.57
C CYS A 32 -0.63 6.91 11.51
N SER A 33 -1.46 6.10 12.16
CA SER A 33 -2.85 6.50 12.43
C SER A 33 -2.91 7.65 13.43
N PRO A 34 -3.94 8.53 13.39
CA PRO A 34 -4.03 9.71 14.24
C PRO A 34 -3.92 9.45 15.75
N LYS A 35 -4.54 8.39 16.27
CA LYS A 35 -4.45 8.02 17.70
C LYS A 35 -3.27 7.11 18.01
N MET A 36 -2.32 6.97 17.07
CA MET A 36 -1.14 6.11 17.21
C MET A 36 -1.50 4.66 17.57
N LYS A 37 -2.63 4.15 17.06
CA LYS A 37 -3.01 2.75 17.20
C LYS A 37 -2.24 1.85 16.22
N TYR A 38 -1.96 2.37 15.02
CA TYR A 38 -1.33 1.65 13.94
C TYR A 38 -0.20 2.43 13.27
N VAL A 39 0.79 1.70 12.77
CA VAL A 39 1.72 2.15 11.72
C VAL A 39 1.39 1.39 10.45
N ALA A 40 1.46 2.05 9.30
CA ALA A 40 1.42 1.40 8.02
C ALA A 40 2.70 1.68 7.23
N THR A 41 3.22 0.65 6.59
CA THR A 41 4.39 0.71 5.70
C THR A 41 3.96 0.35 4.29
N TRP A 42 4.53 1.04 3.30
CA TRP A 42 4.19 0.87 1.90
C TRP A 42 5.45 0.81 1.04
N SER A 43 5.42 -0.05 0.04
CA SER A 43 6.40 -0.08 -1.03
C SER A 43 5.70 0.12 -2.37
N HIS A 44 6.07 1.21 -3.05
CA HIS A 44 5.49 1.54 -4.35
C HIS A 44 5.70 0.44 -5.40
N ARG A 45 6.74 -0.40 -5.23
CA ARG A 45 7.09 -1.43 -6.21
C ARG A 45 6.40 -2.77 -5.95
N ASP A 46 6.27 -3.19 -4.69
CA ASP A 46 5.57 -4.46 -4.38
C ASP A 46 4.04 -4.29 -4.28
N LYS A 47 3.57 -3.04 -4.24
CA LYS A 47 2.14 -2.68 -4.13
C LYS A 47 1.47 -3.26 -2.88
N LEU A 48 2.24 -3.51 -1.82
CA LEU A 48 1.74 -3.99 -0.54
C LEU A 48 1.74 -2.87 0.49
N VAL A 49 0.65 -2.73 1.24
CA VAL A 49 0.61 -1.98 2.50
C VAL A 49 0.64 -2.99 3.63
N TYR A 50 1.63 -2.93 4.51
CA TYR A 50 1.61 -3.66 5.77
C TYR A 50 1.12 -2.76 6.90
N ARG A 51 0.26 -3.28 7.77
CA ARG A 51 -0.21 -2.61 8.97
C ARG A 51 0.31 -3.31 10.21
N TRP A 52 0.75 -2.48 11.14
CA TRP A 52 1.37 -2.86 12.39
C TRP A 52 0.58 -2.25 13.53
N LEU A 53 0.16 -3.06 14.49
CA LEU A 53 -0.39 -2.59 15.75
C LEU A 53 0.74 -2.02 16.60
N ILE A 54 0.57 -0.77 17.04
CA ILE A 54 1.47 -0.17 18.03
C ILE A 54 1.08 -0.74 19.39
N THR A 55 2.03 -1.39 20.04
CA THR A 55 1.91 -1.82 21.44
C THR A 55 3.01 -1.15 22.25
N GLU A 56 2.90 -1.18 23.58
CA GLU A 56 3.84 -0.49 24.48
C GLU A 56 5.31 -0.90 24.25
N GLU A 57 5.55 -2.14 23.85
CA GLU A 57 6.92 -2.69 23.75
C GLU A 57 7.42 -2.83 22.30
N LYS A 58 6.52 -3.03 21.34
CA LYS A 58 6.89 -3.32 19.95
C LYS A 58 5.76 -3.12 18.95
N LEU A 59 6.13 -3.06 17.68
CA LEU A 59 5.19 -3.21 16.57
C LEU A 59 4.83 -4.69 16.42
N LYS A 60 3.55 -5.00 16.36
CA LYS A 60 3.04 -6.35 16.04
C LYS A 60 2.42 -6.32 14.65
N PHE A 61 2.78 -7.28 13.81
CA PHE A 61 2.10 -7.46 12.53
C PHE A 61 0.60 -7.62 12.80
N ASP A 62 -0.20 -6.85 12.07
CA ASP A 62 -1.67 -6.88 12.20
C ASP A 62 -2.32 -7.31 10.90
N ASN A 63 -1.99 -6.67 9.78
CA ASN A 63 -2.61 -6.98 8.50
C ASN A 63 -1.75 -6.55 7.29
N HIS A 64 -2.19 -6.91 6.09
CA HIS A 64 -1.68 -6.37 4.84
C HIS A 64 -2.79 -6.15 3.80
N TYR A 65 -2.50 -5.27 2.85
CA TYR A 65 -3.40 -4.92 1.76
C TYR A 65 -2.62 -4.93 0.45
N ILE A 66 -3.19 -5.60 -0.56
CA ILE A 66 -2.62 -5.68 -1.90
C ILE A 66 -3.31 -4.65 -2.78
N ILE A 67 -2.61 -3.57 -3.11
CA ILE A 67 -3.17 -2.55 -4.00
C ILE A 67 -3.22 -3.11 -5.42
N ASP A 68 -4.40 -3.07 -6.02
CA ASP A 68 -4.61 -3.57 -7.38
C ASP A 68 -3.72 -2.84 -8.39
N ASN A 69 -3.11 -3.57 -9.32
CA ASN A 69 -2.20 -3.02 -10.33
C ASN A 69 -2.84 -2.00 -11.26
N SER A 70 -4.17 -2.01 -11.37
CA SER A 70 -4.90 -0.99 -12.13
C SER A 70 -4.80 0.39 -11.46
N ILE A 71 -4.62 0.44 -10.14
CA ILE A 71 -4.44 1.69 -9.39
C ILE A 71 -2.96 2.08 -9.43
N ASP A 72 -2.63 3.13 -10.19
CA ASP A 72 -1.29 3.74 -10.17
C ASP A 72 -1.06 4.60 -8.92
N ALA A 73 -1.10 3.96 -7.76
CA ALA A 73 -0.82 4.57 -6.47
C ALA A 73 0.66 4.94 -6.39
N LYS A 74 0.94 6.22 -6.16
CA LYS A 74 2.30 6.76 -6.00
C LYS A 74 2.78 6.69 -4.56
N ALA A 75 1.91 7.03 -3.61
CA ALA A 75 2.26 7.02 -2.20
C ALA A 75 1.08 6.63 -1.32
N LEU A 76 1.42 6.00 -0.19
CA LEU A 76 0.55 5.91 0.97
C LEU A 76 0.66 7.22 1.75
N ILE A 77 -0.44 7.96 1.85
CA ILE A 77 -0.47 9.29 2.47
C ILE A 77 -1.22 9.31 3.81
N GLY A 78 -1.94 8.24 4.15
CA GLY A 78 -2.60 8.14 5.45
C GLY A 78 -3.20 6.79 5.74
N ILE A 79 -3.38 6.52 7.04
CA ILE A 79 -4.18 5.42 7.57
C ILE A 79 -5.01 5.93 8.74
N SER A 80 -6.23 5.43 8.94
CA SER A 80 -7.06 5.75 10.10
C SER A 80 -7.00 4.68 11.19
N ASP A 81 -7.40 5.05 12.40
CA ASP A 81 -7.61 4.13 13.52
C ASP A 81 -8.76 3.12 13.27
N GLU A 82 -9.56 3.35 12.22
CA GLU A 82 -10.77 2.60 11.85
C GLU A 82 -10.61 1.83 10.54
N ASN A 83 -9.38 1.47 10.15
CA ASN A 83 -9.11 0.63 8.97
C ASN A 83 -9.40 1.33 7.62
N HIS A 84 -9.10 2.62 7.52
CA HIS A 84 -9.17 3.38 6.27
C HIS A 84 -7.76 3.66 5.73
N ILE A 85 -7.52 3.36 4.46
CA ILE A 85 -6.25 3.61 3.77
C ILE A 85 -6.42 4.76 2.77
N ILE A 86 -5.45 5.66 2.73
CA ILE A 86 -5.47 6.83 1.86
C ILE A 86 -4.26 6.79 0.93
N LEU A 87 -4.52 6.74 -0.38
CA LEU A 87 -3.49 6.67 -1.41
C LEU A 87 -3.53 7.92 -2.30
N SER A 88 -2.36 8.39 -2.72
CA SER A 88 -2.23 9.40 -3.76
C SER A 88 -2.01 8.76 -5.14
N VAL A 89 -2.68 9.26 -6.18
CA VAL A 89 -2.49 8.84 -7.58
C VAL A 89 -2.11 10.04 -8.48
N GLU A 90 -1.54 9.76 -9.65
CA GLU A 90 -1.30 10.78 -10.66
C GLU A 90 -2.60 11.34 -11.26
N LYS A 91 -2.53 12.61 -11.70
CA LYS A 91 -3.65 13.51 -12.05
C LYS A 91 -4.57 13.07 -13.19
N ASN A 92 -4.32 11.94 -13.85
CA ASN A 92 -5.09 11.48 -15.00
C ASN A 92 -5.80 10.13 -14.79
N ASN A 93 -5.72 9.58 -13.58
CA ASN A 93 -6.43 8.36 -13.26
C ASN A 93 -7.88 8.69 -12.89
N LEU A 94 -8.78 8.43 -13.83
CA LEU A 94 -10.25 8.53 -13.73
C LEU A 94 -10.86 7.56 -12.69
N TYR A 95 -10.09 7.08 -11.71
CA TYR A 95 -10.64 6.36 -10.59
C TYR A 95 -11.54 7.33 -9.83
N ASN A 96 -12.84 7.20 -10.07
CA ASN A 96 -13.86 7.82 -9.24
C ASN A 96 -13.48 7.53 -7.80
N PHE A 97 -13.31 8.60 -7.01
CA PHE A 97 -13.28 8.57 -5.56
C PHE A 97 -14.27 7.49 -5.08
N GLY A 98 -13.74 6.38 -4.60
CA GLY A 98 -14.53 5.17 -4.47
C GLY A 98 -13.77 4.14 -3.67
N GLU A 99 -14.51 3.55 -2.73
CA GLU A 99 -14.07 2.42 -1.92
C GLU A 99 -13.82 1.23 -2.85
N THR A 100 -12.57 0.79 -2.96
CA THR A 100 -12.26 -0.47 -3.63
C THR A 100 -12.04 -1.55 -2.58
N VAL A 101 -12.63 -2.72 -2.79
CA VAL A 101 -12.48 -3.88 -1.91
C VAL A 101 -11.21 -4.61 -2.33
N ILE A 102 -10.17 -4.50 -1.51
CA ILE A 102 -8.94 -5.28 -1.68
C ILE A 102 -9.09 -6.65 -1.06
N LYS A 103 -8.58 -7.67 -1.76
CA LYS A 103 -8.43 -9.03 -1.24
C LYS A 103 -7.41 -9.01 -0.09
N THR A 104 -7.87 -9.22 1.13
CA THR A 104 -7.00 -9.44 2.30
C THR A 104 -6.47 -10.87 2.27
N GLY A 105 -5.14 -11.06 2.37
CA GLY A 105 -4.58 -12.40 2.57
C GLY A 105 -4.99 -12.96 3.94
N ARG A 106 -5.66 -14.12 3.91
CA ARG A 106 -6.18 -14.97 5.00
C ARG A 106 -6.50 -14.29 6.36
N SER A 107 -7.81 -14.27 6.65
CA SER A 107 -8.45 -14.16 7.97
C SER A 107 -8.63 -12.76 8.57
N TYR A 108 -9.43 -11.88 7.95
CA TYR A 108 -10.10 -10.81 8.72
C TYR A 108 -11.52 -10.49 8.19
N GLN A 109 -12.40 -10.16 9.14
CA GLN A 109 -13.86 -10.05 8.98
C GLN A 109 -14.37 -8.71 8.42
N LYS A 110 -13.50 -7.72 8.15
CA LYS A 110 -13.92 -6.42 7.57
C LYS A 110 -12.93 -5.92 6.52
N PRO A 111 -13.37 -5.63 5.28
CA PRO A 111 -12.52 -4.99 4.28
C PRO A 111 -12.09 -3.61 4.78
N ALA A 112 -10.88 -3.17 4.39
CA ALA A 112 -10.49 -1.78 4.59
C ALA A 112 -11.27 -0.89 3.63
N GLN A 113 -11.68 0.28 4.12
CA GLN A 113 -12.10 1.35 3.24
C GLN A 113 -10.85 1.95 2.60
N ILE A 114 -10.92 2.30 1.32
CA ILE A 114 -9.80 2.93 0.62
C ILE A 114 -10.30 4.19 -0.06
N SER A 115 -9.60 5.28 0.15
CA SER A 115 -9.84 6.51 -0.58
C SER A 115 -8.61 6.86 -1.40
N ILE A 116 -8.87 7.18 -2.66
CA ILE A 116 -7.88 7.54 -3.66
C ILE A 116 -8.03 9.03 -3.93
N TYR A 117 -6.94 9.77 -3.81
CA TYR A 117 -6.90 11.20 -4.05
C TYR A 117 -5.87 11.53 -5.12
N SER A 118 -6.19 12.48 -5.99
CA SER A 118 -5.16 13.12 -6.81
C SER A 118 -4.43 14.15 -5.97
N VAL A 119 -3.09 14.18 -6.07
CA VAL A 119 -2.24 15.14 -5.38
C VAL A 119 -1.41 15.91 -6.40
N GLU A 120 -1.42 17.23 -6.33
CA GLU A 120 -0.61 18.11 -7.18
C GLU A 120 0.29 18.97 -6.28
N ASN A 121 1.61 18.91 -6.48
CA ASN A 121 2.59 19.63 -5.65
C ASN A 121 2.43 19.41 -4.14
N GLY A 122 2.01 18.21 -3.73
CA GLY A 122 1.75 17.87 -2.33
C GLY A 122 0.39 18.34 -1.78
N ILE A 123 -0.44 18.98 -2.61
CA ILE A 123 -1.78 19.45 -2.24
C ILE A 123 -2.83 18.46 -2.73
N LEU A 124 -3.73 18.04 -1.83
CA LEU A 124 -4.88 17.21 -2.16
C LEU A 124 -5.82 17.98 -3.07
N MET A 125 -6.09 17.41 -4.25
CA MET A 125 -6.99 18.01 -5.22
C MET A 125 -8.43 17.67 -4.87
N GLU A 126 -9.26 18.69 -4.71
CA GLU A 126 -10.69 18.53 -4.45
C GLU A 126 -11.38 17.93 -5.68
N LYS A 127 -12.37 17.06 -5.44
CA LYS A 127 -13.20 16.48 -6.50
C LYS A 127 -13.91 17.62 -7.22
N ARG A 128 -13.50 17.95 -8.45
CA ARG A 128 -14.26 18.88 -9.30
C ARG A 128 -15.64 18.25 -9.54
N LYS A 129 -16.68 18.93 -9.03
CA LYS A 129 -18.09 18.56 -9.24
C LYS A 129 -18.48 18.71 -10.70
#